data_AF-J0DGQ7-F1
#
_entry.id   AF-J0DGQ7-F1
#
_cell.length_a   1.000
_cell.length_b   1.000
_cell.length_c   1.000
_cell.angle_alpha   90.00
_cell.angle_beta   90.00
_cell.angle_gamma   90.00
#
_symmetry.space_group_name_H-M   'P 1'
#
loop_
_entity.id
_entity.type
_entity.pdbx_description
1 polymer ?
#
loop_
_entity_poly.entity_id
_entity_poly.type
_entity_poly.pdbx_seq_one_letter_code
_entity_poly.pdbx_strand_id
1 'polypeptide(L)'
;MTVWLRACGHRVVGVLVCVLVVGGVVAGGVWSWCAAERRRVARENAYVASEMIREFVGRGVPFRDAPKGFSFESDPSRWPGDPIPADQVEEVEAAVSYYDSRYPQRAVTVDSLRRAYGRDFARNIRTRRRGMWVYDVKEYEFITWCRKPADLVYKRDVTDDDGVVHHKGEKVDLGAGSNPSNYTYIRNVDKAYKDYVFASAVK
;
A
#
# COMPACT_ATOMS: atom_id res chain seq x y z
N MET A 1 -50.44 48.43 -41.16
CA MET A 1 -49.53 48.39 -39.99
C MET A 1 -49.26 46.97 -39.45
N THR A 2 -49.57 45.89 -40.18
CA THR A 2 -49.47 44.50 -39.68
C THR A 2 -48.29 43.68 -40.24
N VAL A 3 -47.62 44.15 -41.30
CA VAL A 3 -46.54 43.42 -41.97
C VAL A 3 -45.19 43.55 -41.24
N TRP A 4 -44.91 44.71 -40.65
CA TRP A 4 -43.66 44.97 -39.91
C TRP A 4 -43.57 44.21 -38.58
N LEU A 5 -44.70 44.01 -37.88
CA LEU A 5 -44.77 43.25 -36.63
C LEU A 5 -44.51 41.75 -36.84
N ARG A 6 -44.96 41.17 -37.96
CA ARG A 6 -44.67 39.76 -38.32
C ARG A 6 -43.19 39.55 -38.65
N ALA A 7 -42.56 40.45 -39.42
CA ALA A 7 -41.16 40.34 -39.79
C ALA A 7 -40.20 40.45 -38.58
N CYS A 8 -40.48 41.36 -37.63
CA CYS A 8 -39.74 41.44 -36.37
C CYS A 8 -39.94 40.18 -35.51
N GLY A 9 -41.17 39.64 -35.44
CA GLY A 9 -41.46 38.41 -34.71
C GLY A 9 -40.64 37.20 -35.19
N HIS A 10 -40.52 36.99 -36.50
CA HIS A 10 -39.72 35.89 -37.06
C HIS A 10 -38.21 36.02 -36.78
N ARG A 11 -37.67 37.23 -36.81
CA ARG A 11 -36.24 37.47 -36.47
C ARG A 11 -35.97 37.23 -34.99
N VAL A 12 -36.86 37.70 -34.11
CA VAL A 12 -36.75 37.48 -32.66
C VAL A 12 -36.86 35.99 -32.32
N VAL A 13 -37.82 35.28 -32.92
CA VAL A 13 -37.96 33.82 -32.76
C VAL A 13 -36.74 33.08 -33.29
N GLY A 14 -36.21 33.47 -34.45
CA GLY A 14 -34.99 32.87 -35.00
C GLY A 14 -33.78 33.03 -34.09
N VAL A 15 -33.57 34.23 -33.52
CA VAL A 15 -32.49 34.48 -32.55
C VAL A 15 -32.67 33.66 -31.29
N LEU A 16 -33.90 33.56 -30.76
CA LEU A 16 -34.22 32.75 -29.58
C LEU A 16 -33.92 31.26 -29.80
N VAL A 17 -34.30 30.71 -30.96
CA VAL A 17 -34.00 29.33 -31.34
C VAL A 17 -32.49 29.11 -31.45
N CYS A 18 -31.76 30.03 -32.09
CA CYS A 18 -30.31 29.96 -32.18
C CYS A 18 -29.64 29.97 -30.79
N VAL A 19 -30.07 30.86 -29.89
CA VAL A 19 -29.53 30.94 -28.52
C VAL A 19 -29.81 29.65 -27.74
N LEU A 20 -31.01 29.07 -27.86
CA LEU A 20 -31.35 27.82 -27.19
C LEU A 20 -30.56 26.62 -27.74
N VAL A 21 -30.38 26.54 -29.06
CA VAL A 21 -29.59 25.46 -29.68
C VAL A 21 -28.12 25.57 -29.29
N VAL A 22 -27.52 26.76 -29.40
CA VAL A 22 -26.11 26.98 -29.01
C VAL A 22 -25.93 26.75 -27.51
N GLY A 23 -26.84 27.26 -26.68
CA GLY A 23 -26.82 27.04 -25.23
C GLY A 23 -26.94 25.56 -24.87
N GLY A 24 -27.82 24.81 -25.53
CA GLY A 24 -27.99 23.37 -25.34
C GLY A 24 -26.74 22.57 -25.73
N VAL A 25 -26.10 22.91 -26.85
CA VAL A 25 -24.85 22.24 -27.29
C VAL A 25 -23.69 22.53 -26.33
N VAL A 26 -23.54 23.77 -25.87
CA VAL A 26 -22.50 24.15 -24.90
C VAL A 26 -22.74 23.45 -23.55
N ALA A 27 -23.97 23.47 -23.04
CA ALA A 27 -24.33 22.79 -21.78
C ALA A 27 -24.11 21.27 -21.87
N GLY A 28 -24.50 20.65 -23.00
CA GLY A 28 -24.27 19.23 -23.27
C GLY A 28 -22.78 18.88 -23.35
N GLY A 29 -21.97 19.73 -23.99
CA GLY A 29 -20.51 19.58 -24.07
C GLY A 29 -19.85 19.62 -22.70
N VAL A 30 -20.20 20.61 -21.87
CA VAL A 30 -19.68 20.74 -20.49
C VAL A 30 -20.07 19.54 -19.64
N TRP A 31 -21.34 19.10 -19.69
CA TRP A 31 -21.78 17.90 -18.96
C TRP A 31 -20.97 16.68 -19.38
N SER A 32 -20.85 16.43 -20.69
CA SER A 32 -20.12 15.28 -21.24
C SER A 32 -18.67 15.26 -20.77
N TRP A 33 -17.99 16.41 -20.83
CA TRP A 33 -16.63 16.57 -20.32
C TRP A 33 -16.54 16.29 -18.82
N CYS A 34 -17.41 16.90 -18.00
CA CYS A 34 -17.44 16.66 -16.56
C CYS A 34 -17.76 15.19 -16.21
N ALA A 35 -18.58 14.51 -17.01
CA ALA A 35 -18.86 13.09 -16.84
C ALA A 35 -17.67 12.21 -17.22
N ALA A 36 -16.95 12.56 -18.30
CA ALA A 36 -15.74 11.87 -18.72
C ALA A 36 -14.62 12.01 -17.68
N GLU A 37 -14.41 13.22 -17.15
CA GLU A 37 -13.38 13.45 -16.12
C GLU A 37 -13.73 12.70 -14.82
N ARG A 38 -15.00 12.71 -14.39
CA ARG A 38 -15.44 11.90 -13.24
C ARG A 38 -15.18 10.41 -13.43
N ARG A 39 -15.45 9.86 -14.63
CA ARG A 39 -15.14 8.45 -14.94
C ARG A 39 -13.63 8.18 -14.93
N ARG A 40 -12.82 9.11 -15.43
CA ARG A 40 -11.36 9.00 -15.41
C ARG A 40 -10.81 8.96 -13.99
N VAL A 41 -11.24 9.89 -13.13
CA VAL A 41 -10.84 9.94 -11.71
C VAL A 41 -11.29 8.68 -10.98
N ALA A 42 -12.52 8.20 -11.22
CA ALA A 42 -13.01 6.96 -10.61
C ALA A 42 -12.13 5.74 -10.98
N ARG A 43 -11.73 5.61 -12.25
CA ARG A 43 -10.83 4.54 -12.69
C ARG A 43 -9.43 4.66 -12.08
N GLU A 44 -8.88 5.86 -11.99
CA GLU A 44 -7.58 6.08 -11.36
C GLU A 44 -7.63 5.73 -9.86
N ASN A 45 -8.68 6.14 -9.16
CA ASN A 45 -8.88 5.84 -7.75
C ASN A 45 -9.04 4.34 -7.50
N ALA A 46 -9.84 3.64 -8.32
CA ALA A 46 -10.00 2.19 -8.21
C ALA A 46 -8.66 1.45 -8.41
N TYR A 47 -7.85 1.91 -9.37
CA TYR A 47 -6.51 1.35 -9.58
C TYR A 47 -5.60 1.59 -8.36
N VAL A 48 -5.58 2.82 -7.82
CA VAL A 48 -4.76 3.15 -6.65
C VAL A 48 -5.19 2.34 -5.43
N ALA A 49 -6.49 2.24 -5.17
CA ALA A 49 -7.02 1.42 -4.08
C ALA A 49 -6.66 -0.06 -4.25
N SER A 50 -6.70 -0.58 -5.48
CA SER A 50 -6.28 -1.94 -5.78
C SER A 50 -4.81 -2.19 -5.48
N GLU A 51 -3.92 -1.28 -5.89
CA GLU A 51 -2.49 -1.41 -5.61
C GLU A 51 -2.19 -1.28 -4.11
N MET A 52 -2.90 -0.40 -3.39
CA MET A 52 -2.78 -0.27 -1.93
C MET A 52 -3.17 -1.58 -1.24
N ILE A 53 -4.31 -2.18 -1.60
CA ILE A 53 -4.75 -3.48 -1.03
C ILE A 53 -3.73 -4.57 -1.37
N ARG A 54 -3.27 -4.65 -2.62
CA ARG A 54 -2.32 -5.67 -3.07
C ARG A 54 -1.00 -5.58 -2.34
N GLU A 55 -0.48 -4.37 -2.17
CA GLU A 55 0.79 -4.13 -1.49
C GLU A 55 0.66 -4.32 0.03
N PHE A 56 -0.44 -3.89 0.64
CA PHE A 56 -0.66 -3.93 2.08
C PHE A 56 -1.11 -5.32 2.56
N VAL A 57 -2.23 -5.82 2.03
CA VAL A 57 -2.85 -7.10 2.41
C VAL A 57 -2.18 -8.27 1.75
N GLY A 58 -1.93 -8.17 0.43
CA GLY A 58 -1.44 -9.29 -0.38
C GLY A 58 -0.07 -9.84 0.04
N ARG A 59 0.58 -9.19 1.01
CA ARG A 59 1.87 -9.60 1.56
C ARG A 59 1.90 -9.69 3.09
N GLY A 60 0.80 -9.39 3.79
CA GLY A 60 0.44 -9.78 5.18
C GLY A 60 1.44 -9.56 6.33
N VAL A 61 2.61 -8.98 6.06
CA VAL A 61 3.62 -8.64 7.08
C VAL A 61 4.27 -7.30 6.73
N PRO A 62 4.56 -6.46 7.73
CA PRO A 62 4.20 -6.60 9.14
C PRO A 62 2.72 -6.31 9.43
N PHE A 63 1.94 -5.78 8.50
CA PHE A 63 0.53 -5.43 8.71
C PHE A 63 -0.40 -6.64 8.54
N ARG A 64 -1.48 -6.73 9.33
CA ARG A 64 -2.45 -7.85 9.26
C ARG A 64 -3.37 -7.77 8.05
N ASP A 65 -4.47 -7.03 8.19
CA ASP A 65 -5.57 -6.99 7.23
C ASP A 65 -5.82 -5.59 6.70
N ALA A 66 -6.48 -5.50 5.55
CA ALA A 66 -7.00 -4.22 5.08
C ALA A 66 -7.98 -3.65 6.10
N PRO A 67 -8.11 -2.31 6.14
CA PRO A 67 -9.14 -1.64 6.94
C PRO A 67 -10.52 -2.20 6.60
N LYS A 68 -11.32 -2.49 7.63
CA LYS A 68 -12.66 -3.06 7.46
C LYS A 68 -13.50 -2.18 6.51
N GLY A 69 -14.07 -2.80 5.49
CA GLY A 69 -14.91 -2.11 4.49
C GLY A 69 -14.14 -1.35 3.41
N PHE A 70 -12.81 -1.39 3.40
CA PHE A 70 -12.01 -0.89 2.30
C PHE A 70 -11.89 -1.95 1.19
N SER A 71 -12.14 -1.55 -0.06
CA SER A 71 -12.17 -2.42 -1.23
C SER A 71 -11.46 -1.78 -2.42
N PHE A 72 -11.30 -2.55 -3.51
CA PHE A 72 -10.67 -2.09 -4.76
C PHE A 72 -11.36 -0.87 -5.39
N GLU A 73 -12.60 -0.58 -5.02
CA GLU A 73 -13.37 0.58 -5.52
C GLU A 73 -13.42 1.74 -4.52
N SER A 74 -12.81 1.57 -3.34
CA SER A 74 -12.81 2.59 -2.30
C SER A 74 -11.99 3.82 -2.70
N ASP A 75 -12.41 4.99 -2.22
CA ASP A 75 -11.62 6.21 -2.35
C ASP A 75 -10.32 6.08 -1.55
N PRO A 76 -9.13 6.20 -2.18
CA PRO A 76 -7.85 6.11 -1.48
C PRO A 76 -7.69 7.08 -0.31
N SER A 77 -8.42 8.21 -0.29
CA SER A 77 -8.42 9.15 0.84
C SER A 77 -9.04 8.58 2.12
N ARG A 78 -9.77 7.47 2.02
CA ARG A 78 -10.37 6.75 3.16
C ARG A 78 -9.42 5.75 3.82
N TRP A 79 -8.20 5.61 3.28
CA TRP A 79 -7.18 4.77 3.91
C TRP A 79 -6.84 5.29 5.31
N PRO A 80 -6.62 4.43 6.32
CA PRO A 80 -6.35 4.87 7.67
C PRO A 80 -5.05 5.67 7.74
N GLY A 81 -5.05 6.67 8.62
CA GLY A 81 -3.84 7.45 8.91
C GLY A 81 -2.78 6.64 9.65
N ASP A 82 -3.19 5.70 10.50
CA ASP A 82 -2.31 4.75 11.19
C ASP A 82 -2.62 3.32 10.69
N PRO A 83 -1.69 2.68 9.97
CA PRO A 83 -1.84 1.33 9.47
C PRO A 83 -1.47 0.24 10.50
N ILE A 84 -0.90 0.60 11.65
CA ILE A 84 -0.39 -0.34 12.66
C ILE A 84 -1.41 -0.47 13.80
N PRO A 85 -2.02 -1.64 14.00
CA PRO A 85 -2.86 -1.90 15.15
C PRO A 85 -2.12 -1.68 16.47
N ALA A 86 -2.80 -1.15 17.49
CA ALA A 86 -2.20 -0.83 18.78
C ALA A 86 -1.56 -2.06 19.47
N ASP A 87 -2.15 -3.23 19.29
CA ASP A 87 -1.64 -4.51 19.81
C ASP A 87 -0.42 -5.05 19.03
N GLN A 88 -0.04 -4.40 17.94
CA GLN A 88 1.09 -4.80 17.08
C GLN A 88 2.28 -3.84 17.17
N VAL A 89 2.12 -2.69 17.82
CA VAL A 89 3.17 -1.65 17.87
C VAL A 89 4.48 -2.19 18.44
N GLU A 90 4.43 -2.93 19.55
CA GLU A 90 5.62 -3.51 20.19
C GLU A 90 6.35 -4.50 19.26
N GLU A 91 5.61 -5.33 18.52
CA GLU A 91 6.20 -6.26 17.55
C GLU A 91 6.87 -5.52 16.37
N VAL A 92 6.26 -4.42 15.90
CA VAL A 92 6.83 -3.60 14.83
C VAL A 92 8.07 -2.87 15.33
N GLU A 93 8.05 -2.33 16.55
CA GLU A 93 9.22 -1.69 17.17
C GLU A 93 10.39 -2.66 17.30
N ALA A 94 10.14 -3.90 17.72
CA ALA A 94 11.15 -4.95 17.77
C ALA A 94 11.74 -5.24 16.38
N ALA A 95 10.89 -5.35 15.35
CA ALA A 95 11.34 -5.58 13.98
C ALA A 95 12.15 -4.40 13.41
N VAL A 96 11.74 -3.16 13.68
CA VAL A 96 12.47 -1.94 13.31
C VAL A 96 13.83 -1.90 14.00
N SER A 97 13.87 -2.09 15.32
CA SER A 97 15.12 -2.13 16.10
C SER A 97 16.09 -3.18 15.54
N TYR A 98 15.58 -4.37 15.22
CA TYR A 98 16.39 -5.42 14.63
C TYR A 98 16.93 -5.02 13.24
N TYR A 99 16.07 -4.52 12.35
CA TYR A 99 16.45 -4.10 11.01
C TYR A 99 17.49 -2.98 11.03
N ASP A 100 17.26 -1.95 11.85
CA ASP A 100 18.10 -0.76 11.95
C ASP A 100 19.48 -1.08 12.51
N SER A 101 19.57 -2.01 13.47
CA SER A 101 20.86 -2.50 14.00
C SER A 101 21.75 -3.09 12.91
N ARG A 102 21.13 -3.65 11.87
CA ARG A 102 21.78 -4.38 10.78
C ARG A 102 22.01 -3.52 9.55
N TYR A 103 21.12 -2.57 9.30
CA TYR A 103 21.15 -1.67 8.16
C TYR A 103 21.05 -0.20 8.62
N PRO A 104 22.02 0.31 9.41
CA PRO A 104 21.90 1.63 10.04
C PRO A 104 21.74 2.78 9.04
N GLN A 105 22.29 2.64 7.82
CA GLN A 105 22.14 3.64 6.75
C GLN A 105 20.72 3.69 6.17
N ARG A 106 19.93 2.62 6.37
CA ARG A 106 18.55 2.43 5.90
C ARG A 106 17.53 2.47 7.03
N ALA A 107 17.94 2.97 8.20
CA ALA A 107 17.10 3.01 9.38
C ALA A 107 15.74 3.69 9.14
N VAL A 108 14.70 3.14 9.74
CA VAL A 108 13.31 3.60 9.67
C VAL A 108 12.74 3.82 11.07
N THR A 109 11.60 4.47 11.20
CA THR A 109 10.91 4.59 12.49
C THR A 109 9.48 4.10 12.36
N VAL A 110 8.85 3.72 13.48
CA VAL A 110 7.42 3.40 13.47
C VAL A 110 6.59 4.56 12.92
N ASP A 111 6.94 5.80 13.25
CA ASP A 111 6.24 6.97 12.73
C ASP A 111 6.47 7.21 11.23
N SER A 112 7.66 6.88 10.70
CA SER A 112 7.88 6.95 9.27
C SER A 112 7.09 5.86 8.53
N LEU A 113 6.97 4.66 9.10
CA LEU A 113 6.10 3.60 8.60
C LEU A 113 4.62 4.00 8.63
N ARG A 114 4.14 4.59 9.73
CA ARG A 114 2.76 5.12 9.86
C ARG A 114 2.45 6.13 8.76
N ARG A 115 3.39 7.02 8.49
CA ARG A 115 3.26 8.01 7.42
C ARG A 115 3.22 7.30 6.06
N ALA A 116 4.22 6.49 5.75
CA ALA A 116 4.44 5.88 4.45
C ALA A 116 3.34 4.91 4.02
N TYR A 117 2.83 4.10 4.94
CA TYR A 117 1.82 3.05 4.70
C TYR A 117 0.42 3.40 5.25
N GLY A 118 0.28 4.53 5.93
CA GLY A 118 -1.00 5.09 6.36
C GLY A 118 -1.33 6.35 5.58
N ARG A 119 -1.20 7.51 6.23
CA ARG A 119 -1.61 8.83 5.72
C ARG A 119 -1.17 9.11 4.28
N ASP A 120 0.06 8.77 3.94
CA ASP A 120 0.68 9.15 2.67
C ASP A 120 0.68 8.04 1.63
N PHE A 121 0.13 6.86 1.97
CA PHE A 121 0.28 5.66 1.14
C PHE A 121 -0.32 5.81 -0.26
N ALA A 122 -1.52 6.40 -0.36
CA ALA A 122 -2.15 6.68 -1.65
C ALA A 122 -1.31 7.62 -2.52
N ARG A 123 -0.66 8.62 -1.91
CA ARG A 123 0.26 9.52 -2.62
C ARG A 123 1.48 8.74 -3.10
N ASN A 124 2.07 7.93 -2.24
CA ASN A 124 3.28 7.14 -2.53
C ASN A 124 3.06 6.14 -3.68
N ILE A 125 1.89 5.48 -3.75
CA ILE A 125 1.53 4.61 -4.88
C ILE A 125 1.39 5.40 -6.19
N ARG A 126 0.72 6.56 -6.16
CA ARG A 126 0.55 7.42 -7.35
C ARG A 126 1.89 7.93 -7.89
N THR A 127 2.80 8.34 -7.00
CA THR A 127 4.11 8.87 -7.39
C THR A 127 5.03 7.77 -7.92
N ARG A 128 5.06 6.59 -7.28
CA ARG A 128 5.78 5.41 -7.78
C ARG A 128 5.39 5.08 -9.22
N ARG A 129 4.09 5.10 -9.54
CA ARG A 129 3.57 4.85 -10.89
C ARG A 129 4.07 5.85 -11.93
N ARG A 130 4.32 7.10 -11.53
CA ARG A 130 4.77 8.17 -12.43
C ARG A 130 6.28 8.17 -12.66
N GLY A 131 7.01 7.18 -12.12
CA GLY A 131 8.48 7.11 -12.21
C GLY A 131 9.19 8.24 -11.45
N MET A 132 8.44 8.99 -10.64
CA MET A 132 8.98 10.07 -9.82
C MET A 132 9.53 9.44 -8.54
N TRP A 133 10.83 9.59 -8.30
CA TRP A 133 11.44 9.21 -7.04
C TRP A 133 10.75 10.00 -5.93
N VAL A 134 10.01 9.32 -5.06
CA VAL A 134 9.29 9.95 -3.96
C VAL A 134 9.59 9.18 -2.69
N TYR A 135 9.64 9.95 -1.60
CA TYR A 135 9.86 9.57 -0.21
C TYR A 135 9.33 8.18 0.15
N ASP A 136 10.00 7.60 1.14
CA ASP A 136 9.64 6.35 1.80
C ASP A 136 10.20 5.06 1.17
N VAL A 137 11.27 5.18 0.38
CA VAL A 137 12.02 4.02 -0.16
C VAL A 137 12.57 3.14 0.96
N LYS A 138 13.01 3.73 2.08
CA LYS A 138 13.55 2.97 3.22
C LYS A 138 12.46 2.13 3.88
N GLU A 139 11.28 2.70 4.05
CA GLU A 139 10.09 2.06 4.60
C GLU A 139 9.66 0.91 3.67
N TYR A 140 9.66 1.14 2.35
CA TYR A 140 9.40 0.08 1.38
C TYR A 140 10.45 -1.05 1.45
N GLU A 141 11.73 -0.73 1.61
CA GLU A 141 12.81 -1.70 1.76
C GLU A 141 12.69 -2.49 3.06
N PHE A 142 12.36 -1.83 4.17
CA PHE A 142 12.08 -2.46 5.46
C PHE A 142 10.92 -3.44 5.33
N ILE A 143 9.78 -2.99 4.78
CA ILE A 143 8.60 -3.83 4.58
C ILE A 143 8.91 -5.01 3.66
N THR A 144 9.68 -4.78 2.60
CA THR A 144 10.15 -5.85 1.71
C THR A 144 11.06 -6.82 2.44
N TRP A 145 11.96 -6.34 3.31
CA TRP A 145 12.80 -7.19 4.15
C TRP A 145 11.98 -8.01 5.13
N CYS A 146 11.00 -7.41 5.83
CA CYS A 146 10.10 -8.13 6.74
C CYS A 146 9.44 -9.35 6.09
N ARG A 147 9.15 -9.26 4.79
CA ARG A 147 8.47 -10.30 3.99
C ARG A 147 9.39 -11.40 3.49
N LYS A 148 10.70 -11.19 3.46
CA LYS A 148 11.63 -12.22 3.00
C LYS A 148 11.64 -13.40 3.98
N PRO A 149 11.77 -14.64 3.47
CA PRO A 149 12.06 -15.79 4.33
C PRO A 149 13.31 -15.51 5.17
N ALA A 150 13.26 -15.86 6.45
CA ALA A 150 14.36 -15.71 7.37
C ALA A 150 15.46 -16.72 7.04
N ASP A 151 16.67 -16.21 6.90
CA ASP A 151 17.87 -17.01 6.66
C ASP A 151 18.45 -17.45 8.01
N LEU A 152 17.97 -18.59 8.51
CA LEU A 152 18.21 -19.05 9.87
C LEU A 152 19.22 -20.21 9.92
N VAL A 153 20.02 -20.21 10.99
CA VAL A 153 20.93 -21.28 11.36
C VAL A 153 20.75 -21.63 12.84
N TYR A 154 21.18 -22.82 13.24
CA TYR A 154 21.21 -23.21 14.65
C TYR A 154 22.20 -22.34 15.44
N LYS A 155 21.73 -21.76 16.55
CA LYS A 155 22.50 -20.90 17.47
C LYS A 155 23.53 -21.69 18.27
N ARG A 156 23.24 -22.97 18.51
CA ARG A 156 23.98 -23.92 19.32
C ARG A 156 23.68 -25.33 18.81
N ASP A 157 24.47 -26.30 19.25
CA ASP A 157 24.14 -27.71 18.99
C ASP A 157 22.82 -28.07 19.69
N VAL A 158 21.94 -28.73 18.96
CA VAL A 158 20.61 -29.16 19.44
C VAL A 158 20.36 -30.58 18.96
N THR A 159 19.77 -31.40 19.81
CA THR A 159 19.22 -32.70 19.41
C THR A 159 17.72 -32.56 19.31
N ASP A 160 17.14 -32.92 18.17
CA ASP A 160 15.69 -32.92 17.98
C ASP A 160 15.01 -34.10 18.69
N ASP A 161 13.68 -34.15 18.65
CA ASP A 161 12.89 -35.20 19.31
C ASP A 161 13.10 -36.59 18.67
N ASP A 162 13.58 -36.65 17.41
CA ASP A 162 13.92 -37.88 16.69
C ASP A 162 15.36 -38.34 16.97
N GLY A 163 16.13 -37.58 17.76
CA GLY A 163 17.51 -37.90 18.13
C GLY A 163 18.55 -37.42 17.12
N VAL A 164 18.16 -36.65 16.10
CA VAL A 164 19.07 -36.05 15.12
C VAL A 164 19.80 -34.88 15.78
N VAL A 165 21.13 -34.90 15.68
CA VAL A 165 21.97 -33.81 16.19
C VAL A 165 22.17 -32.79 15.07
N HIS A 166 21.71 -31.56 15.33
CA HIS A 166 22.00 -30.39 14.52
C HIS A 166 23.12 -29.59 15.15
N HIS A 167 24.05 -29.13 14.32
CA HIS A 167 25.23 -28.40 14.77
C HIS A 167 25.03 -26.89 14.68
N LYS A 168 25.69 -26.17 15.58
CA LYS A 168 25.76 -24.70 15.52
C LYS A 168 26.23 -24.25 14.13
N GLY A 169 25.50 -23.30 13.54
CA GLY A 169 25.76 -22.74 12.22
C GLY A 169 25.21 -23.57 11.07
N GLU A 170 24.67 -24.76 11.32
CA GLU A 170 23.94 -25.54 10.34
C GLU A 170 22.67 -24.78 9.91
N LYS A 171 22.36 -24.85 8.61
CA LYS A 171 21.18 -24.19 8.05
C LYS A 171 19.91 -24.87 8.54
N VAL A 172 18.94 -24.06 8.97
CA VAL A 172 17.64 -24.55 9.40
C VAL A 172 16.73 -24.71 8.19
N ASP A 173 16.15 -25.89 8.05
CA ASP A 173 14.98 -26.16 7.21
C ASP A 173 13.84 -26.63 8.12
N LEU A 174 12.84 -25.77 8.32
CA LEU A 174 11.72 -26.07 9.23
C LEU A 174 10.66 -26.99 8.61
N GLY A 175 10.95 -27.63 7.47
CA GLY A 175 10.29 -28.87 7.09
C GLY A 175 8.77 -28.80 6.92
N ALA A 176 8.24 -27.80 6.20
CA ALA A 176 6.89 -27.80 5.61
C ALA A 176 6.66 -26.61 4.65
N GLY A 177 7.71 -26.11 4.00
CA GLY A 177 7.63 -24.94 3.11
C GLY A 177 8.80 -23.97 3.32
N SER A 178 8.67 -22.77 2.74
CA SER A 178 9.65 -21.70 2.95
C SER A 178 9.73 -21.28 4.42
N ASN A 179 10.95 -21.02 4.91
CA ASN A 179 11.22 -20.46 6.24
C ASN A 179 10.26 -19.30 6.61
N PRO A 180 9.97 -19.09 7.91
CA PRO A 180 9.12 -18.00 8.36
C PRO A 180 9.66 -16.67 7.83
N SER A 181 8.78 -15.69 7.62
CA SER A 181 9.22 -14.34 7.25
C SER A 181 10.12 -13.75 8.35
N ASN A 182 10.99 -12.80 8.00
CA ASN A 182 11.81 -12.08 8.98
C ASN A 182 10.96 -11.50 10.12
N TYR A 183 9.81 -10.91 9.80
CA TYR A 183 8.90 -10.39 10.82
C TYR A 183 8.35 -11.49 11.74
N THR A 184 7.91 -12.61 11.15
CA THR A 184 7.41 -13.78 11.91
C THR A 184 8.47 -14.38 12.82
N TYR A 185 9.72 -14.43 12.37
CA TYR A 185 10.85 -14.88 13.19
C TYR A 185 11.07 -13.94 14.38
N ILE A 186 11.22 -12.63 14.14
CA ILE A 186 11.53 -11.66 15.19
C ILE A 186 10.48 -11.66 16.30
N ARG A 187 9.19 -11.65 15.96
CA ARG A 187 8.13 -11.62 16.98
C ARG A 187 8.03 -12.91 17.83
N ASN A 188 8.66 -13.99 17.39
CA ASN A 188 8.59 -15.31 18.03
C ASN A 188 9.99 -15.84 18.40
N VAL A 189 11.02 -15.00 18.39
CA VAL A 189 12.42 -15.43 18.54
C VAL A 189 12.64 -16.14 19.88
N ASP A 190 12.07 -15.63 20.97
CA ASP A 190 12.23 -16.25 22.30
C ASP A 190 11.27 -17.42 22.57
N LYS A 191 10.44 -17.77 21.59
CA LYS A 191 9.42 -18.83 21.69
C LYS A 191 9.76 -19.98 20.74
N ALA A 192 9.09 -20.01 19.58
CA ALA A 192 9.22 -21.08 18.60
C ALA A 192 10.60 -21.14 17.92
N TYR A 193 11.37 -20.06 17.98
CA TYR A 193 12.64 -19.93 17.25
C TYR A 193 13.86 -19.69 18.17
N LYS A 194 13.75 -20.05 19.45
CA LYS A 194 14.76 -19.78 20.50
C LYS A 194 16.14 -20.37 20.21
N ASP A 195 16.18 -21.44 19.42
CA ASP A 195 17.39 -22.17 19.06
C ASP A 195 17.99 -21.70 17.73
N TYR A 196 17.39 -20.70 17.09
CA TYR A 196 17.80 -20.20 15.78
C TYR A 196 18.25 -18.74 15.83
N VAL A 197 19.22 -18.41 14.99
CA VAL A 197 19.69 -17.06 14.73
C VAL A 197 19.82 -16.84 13.24
N PHE A 198 19.87 -15.58 12.80
CA PHE A 198 20.22 -15.30 11.41
C PHE A 198 21.61 -15.86 11.08
N ALA A 199 21.77 -16.47 9.91
CA ALA A 199 23.05 -17.03 9.44
C ALA A 199 24.20 -16.03 9.59
N SER A 200 23.93 -14.82 9.14
CA SER A 200 24.83 -13.69 9.22
C SER A 200 25.16 -13.14 10.62
N ALA A 201 24.55 -13.67 11.68
CA ALA A 201 24.90 -13.37 13.08
C ALA A 201 25.92 -14.37 13.65
N VAL A 202 26.13 -15.51 12.98
CA VAL A 202 27.16 -16.49 13.31
C VAL A 202 28.39 -16.17 12.46
N LYS A 203 29.48 -15.78 13.13
CA LYS A 203 30.80 -15.64 12.54
C LYS A 203 31.64 -16.86 12.89
#